data_AF-A0A7J4I3T1-F1
#
_entry.id   AF-A0A7J4I3T1-F1
#
_cell.length_a   1.000
_cell.length_b   1.000
_cell.length_c   1.000
_cell.angle_alpha   90.00
_cell.angle_beta   90.00
_cell.angle_gamma   90.00
#
_symmetry.space_group_name_H-M   'P 1'
#
loop_
_entity.id
_entity.type
_entity.pdbx_description
1 polymer ?
#
loop_
_entity_poly.entity_id
_entity_poly.type
_entity_poly.pdbx_seq_one_letter_code
_entity_poly.pdbx_strand_id
1 'polypeptide(L)'
;MVKKKVKIKKQKKTSAKHTHVQKAKPSQIEFCGKCGSIMVPIKKGKSCYIKCRNCGREARKEMKNLKIIEEKIPTKGVVVIEKDTTPLPLTDKECPKCEHKRAYWWLQQTRSADEPPTQFFKCAKCKHTWREYR
;
A
#
# COMPACT_ATOMS: atom_id res chain seq x y z
N MET A 1 -13.54 47.79 39.87
CA MET A 1 -13.45 46.68 38.89
C MET A 1 -12.19 46.84 38.03
N VAL A 2 -11.11 46.12 38.35
CA VAL A 2 -9.79 46.27 37.72
C VAL A 2 -9.71 45.42 36.45
N LYS A 3 -9.75 46.06 35.27
CA LYS A 3 -9.60 45.37 33.97
C LYS A 3 -8.14 44.94 33.79
N LYS A 4 -7.83 43.66 34.07
CA LYS A 4 -6.53 43.04 33.76
C LYS A 4 -6.36 42.93 32.24
N LYS A 5 -5.46 43.73 31.65
CA LYS A 5 -5.00 43.57 30.26
C LYS A 5 -4.10 42.34 30.16
N VAL A 6 -4.58 41.28 29.53
CA VAL A 6 -3.79 40.09 29.19
C VAL A 6 -2.96 40.39 27.93
N LYS A 7 -1.64 40.51 28.07
CA LYS A 7 -0.70 40.65 26.93
C LYS A 7 -0.49 39.28 26.27
N ILE A 8 -1.10 39.07 25.11
CA ILE A 8 -0.86 37.90 24.27
C ILE A 8 0.48 38.10 23.52
N LYS A 9 1.51 37.34 23.91
CA LYS A 9 2.81 37.32 23.21
C LYS A 9 2.65 36.62 21.85
N LYS A 10 2.76 37.37 20.75
CA LYS A 10 2.82 36.81 19.39
C LYS A 10 4.10 35.98 19.24
N GLN A 11 3.96 34.66 19.13
CA GLN A 11 5.05 33.76 18.78
C GLN A 11 5.39 33.91 17.28
N LYS A 12 6.65 34.20 16.98
CA LYS A 12 7.18 34.32 15.62
C LYS A 12 7.22 32.93 14.98
N LYS A 13 6.42 32.70 13.94
CA LYS A 13 6.49 31.48 13.11
C LYS A 13 7.77 31.54 12.28
N THR A 14 8.77 30.74 12.65
CA THR A 14 9.98 30.54 11.84
C THR A 14 9.60 29.68 10.63
N SER A 15 9.80 30.24 9.43
CA SER A 15 9.54 29.58 8.15
C SER A 15 10.54 28.43 7.95
N ALA A 16 10.07 27.20 8.07
CA ALA A 16 10.84 26.02 7.69
C ALA A 16 10.96 25.98 6.16
N LYS A 17 12.19 26.11 5.65
CA LYS A 17 12.50 26.01 4.23
C LYS A 17 12.07 24.63 3.73
N HIS A 18 11.01 24.57 2.92
CA HIS A 18 10.62 23.38 2.18
C HIS A 18 11.73 23.04 1.18
N THR A 19 12.56 22.06 1.50
CA THR A 19 13.47 21.44 0.53
C THR A 19 12.63 20.61 -0.42
N HIS A 20 12.54 21.07 -1.67
CA HIS A 20 11.83 20.40 -2.74
C HIS A 20 12.57 19.09 -3.10
N VAL A 21 12.15 17.96 -2.51
CA VAL A 21 12.62 16.63 -2.92
C VAL A 21 12.15 16.41 -4.35
N GLN A 22 13.07 16.51 -5.31
CA GLN A 22 12.79 16.24 -6.71
C GLN A 22 12.44 14.76 -6.86
N LYS A 23 11.14 14.46 -6.98
CA LYS A 23 10.63 13.12 -7.27
C LYS A 23 11.19 12.69 -8.63
N ALA A 24 12.01 11.64 -8.64
CA ALA A 24 12.52 11.05 -9.87
C ALA A 24 11.33 10.62 -10.76
N LYS A 25 11.27 11.13 -11.99
CA LYS A 25 10.26 10.72 -12.97
C LYS A 25 10.39 9.21 -13.21
N PRO A 26 9.30 8.42 -13.12
CA PRO A 26 9.40 6.98 -13.35
C PRO A 26 9.81 6.71 -14.79
N SER A 27 10.88 5.94 -14.97
CA SER A 27 11.37 5.52 -16.28
C SER A 27 10.32 4.66 -16.99
N GLN A 28 9.96 5.04 -18.21
CA GLN A 28 8.97 4.37 -19.05
C GLN A 28 9.38 2.90 -19.30
N ILE A 29 8.49 1.96 -18.98
CA ILE A 29 8.68 0.53 -19.24
C ILE A 29 8.47 0.29 -20.73
N GLU A 30 9.37 -0.48 -21.36
CA GLU A 30 9.29 -0.85 -22.77
C GLU A 30 8.99 -2.33 -22.96
N PHE A 31 8.11 -2.64 -23.92
CA PHE A 31 7.74 -4.00 -24.30
C PHE A 31 8.47 -4.43 -25.56
N CYS A 32 8.81 -5.72 -25.64
CA CYS A 32 9.44 -6.26 -26.83
C CYS A 32 8.42 -6.40 -27.96
N GLY A 33 8.65 -5.72 -29.09
CA GLY A 33 7.77 -5.81 -30.26
C GLY A 33 7.70 -7.17 -30.97
N LYS A 34 8.48 -8.18 -30.55
CA LYS A 34 8.42 -9.56 -31.09
C LYS A 34 7.56 -10.50 -30.24
N CYS A 35 7.65 -10.40 -28.91
CA CYS A 35 7.06 -11.37 -28.00
C CYS A 35 6.23 -10.75 -26.88
N GLY A 36 6.02 -9.43 -26.90
CA GLY A 36 5.24 -8.70 -25.90
C GLY A 36 5.83 -8.69 -24.48
N SER A 37 6.95 -9.39 -24.23
CA SER A 37 7.56 -9.45 -22.91
C SER A 37 8.17 -8.10 -22.51
N ILE A 38 8.11 -7.77 -21.23
CA ILE A 38 8.77 -6.59 -20.65
C ILE A 38 10.29 -6.68 -20.89
N MET A 39 10.87 -5.62 -21.46
CA MET A 39 12.32 -5.51 -21.63
C MET A 39 12.97 -5.09 -20.32
N VAL A 40 14.09 -5.71 -19.98
CA VAL A 40 14.78 -5.49 -18.71
C VAL A 40 16.09 -4.74 -18.90
N PRO A 41 16.43 -3.78 -18.02
CA PRO A 41 17.69 -3.08 -18.10
C PRO A 41 18.86 -3.98 -17.70
N ILE A 42 19.93 -3.98 -18.49
CA ILE A 42 21.20 -4.63 -18.22
C ILE A 42 22.29 -3.56 -18.15
N LYS A 43 23.10 -3.62 -17.08
CA LYS A 43 24.27 -2.75 -16.89
C LYS A 43 25.45 -3.30 -17.69
N LYS A 44 26.09 -2.46 -18.50
CA LYS A 44 27.39 -2.71 -19.13
C LYS A 44 28.32 -1.53 -18.81
N GLY A 45 29.08 -1.67 -17.73
CA GLY A 45 29.95 -0.60 -17.21
C GLY A 45 29.14 0.64 -16.81
N LYS A 46 29.50 1.81 -17.38
CA LYS A 46 28.81 3.10 -17.15
C LYS A 46 27.52 3.27 -17.99
N SER A 47 27.22 2.34 -18.90
CA SER A 47 26.06 2.41 -19.79
C SER A 47 25.02 1.34 -19.42
N CYS A 48 23.73 1.69 -19.52
CA CYS A 48 22.63 0.76 -19.37
C CYS A 48 21.92 0.59 -20.72
N TYR A 49 21.60 -0.64 -21.09
CA TYR A 49 20.78 -0.97 -22.26
C TYR A 49 19.62 -1.88 -21.84
N ILE A 50 18.59 -2.05 -22.67
CA ILE A 50 17.47 -2.95 -22.35
C ILE A 50 17.53 -4.19 -23.23
N LYS A 51 17.23 -5.35 -22.66
CA LYS A 51 17.21 -6.65 -23.35
C LYS A 51 15.94 -7.40 -23.04
N CYS A 52 15.39 -8.11 -24.03
CA CYS A 52 14.30 -9.03 -23.81
C CYS A 52 14.83 -10.39 -23.34
N ARG A 53 14.30 -10.90 -22.21
CA ARG A 53 14.68 -12.25 -21.71
C ARG A 53 14.15 -13.39 -22.57
N ASN A 54 13.03 -13.17 -23.26
CA ASN A 54 12.35 -14.22 -24.01
C ASN A 54 12.93 -14.42 -25.43
N CYS A 55 13.22 -13.34 -26.16
CA CYS A 55 13.73 -13.42 -27.54
C CYS A 55 15.16 -12.89 -27.73
N GLY A 56 15.82 -12.42 -26.68
CA GLY A 56 17.20 -11.94 -26.74
C GLY A 56 17.42 -10.57 -27.41
N ARG A 57 16.38 -9.93 -27.95
CA ARG A 57 16.49 -8.61 -28.60
C ARG A 57 17.05 -7.56 -27.63
N GLU A 58 18.04 -6.82 -28.09
CA GLU A 58 18.65 -5.70 -27.36
C GLU A 58 18.21 -4.38 -28.00
N ALA A 59 17.79 -3.41 -27.17
CA ALA A 59 17.58 -2.04 -27.60
C ALA A 59 18.53 -1.13 -26.82
N ARG A 60 19.44 -0.50 -27.56
CA ARG A 60 20.43 0.42 -27.01
C ARG A 60 19.82 1.82 -26.95
N LYS A 61 19.05 2.08 -25.90
CA LYS A 61 18.68 3.46 -25.52
C LYS A 61 19.71 3.95 -24.52
N GLU A 62 20.32 5.11 -24.80
CA GLU A 62 21.11 5.84 -23.81
C GLU A 62 20.18 6.33 -22.69
N MET A 63 19.83 5.43 -21.78
CA MET A 63 19.09 5.78 -20.60
C MET A 63 20.05 6.37 -19.58
N LYS A 64 20.34 7.67 -19.73
CA LYS A 64 21.28 8.41 -18.86
C LYS A 64 20.89 8.39 -17.37
N ASN A 65 19.68 7.96 -17.03
CA ASN A 65 19.12 8.02 -15.68
C ASN A 65 18.49 6.71 -15.17
N LEU A 66 18.82 5.54 -15.73
CA LEU A 66 18.40 4.28 -15.12
C LEU A 66 19.24 4.00 -13.87
N LYS A 67 18.68 4.33 -12.71
CA LYS A 67 19.13 3.71 -11.46
C LYS A 67 18.43 2.37 -11.36
N ILE A 68 19.15 1.26 -11.57
CA ILE A 68 18.68 -0.03 -11.05
C ILE A 68 18.81 0.08 -9.55
N ILE A 69 17.72 0.47 -8.93
CA ILE A 69 17.56 0.53 -7.49
C ILE A 69 17.21 -0.89 -7.09
N GLU A 70 18.22 -1.66 -6.68
CA GLU A 70 18.00 -2.79 -5.79
C GLU A 70 17.76 -2.22 -4.39
N GLU A 71 16.66 -1.47 -4.24
CA GLU A 71 16.07 -1.38 -2.92
C GLU A 71 15.65 -2.81 -2.66
N LYS A 72 16.41 -3.51 -1.80
CA LYS A 72 15.81 -4.43 -0.86
C LYS A 72 14.74 -3.58 -0.23
N ILE A 73 13.53 -3.62 -0.78
CA ILE A 73 12.34 -3.17 -0.09
C ILE A 73 12.53 -3.93 1.21
N PRO A 74 12.89 -3.29 2.34
CA PRO A 74 12.68 -3.99 3.57
C PRO A 74 11.24 -4.39 3.40
N THR A 75 10.93 -5.67 3.52
CA THR A 75 9.61 -6.02 3.95
C THR A 75 9.48 -5.30 5.31
N LYS A 76 9.23 -3.96 5.30
CA LYS A 76 8.08 -3.37 5.95
C LYS A 76 7.10 -4.44 5.63
N GLY A 77 6.89 -5.33 6.60
CA GLY A 77 5.95 -6.39 6.41
C GLY A 77 4.74 -5.70 5.81
N VAL A 78 3.90 -6.47 5.15
CA VAL A 78 2.52 -6.19 5.50
C VAL A 78 2.53 -6.23 7.02
N VAL A 79 2.61 -5.05 7.66
CA VAL A 79 2.34 -4.90 9.07
C VAL A 79 0.86 -5.15 9.01
N VAL A 80 0.51 -6.44 9.02
CA VAL A 80 -0.73 -6.91 9.56
C VAL A 80 -0.60 -6.37 10.95
N ILE A 81 -1.09 -5.15 11.13
CA ILE A 81 -1.20 -4.58 12.43
C ILE A 81 -2.18 -5.55 13.07
N GLU A 82 -1.68 -6.50 13.85
CA GLU A 82 -2.44 -7.26 14.83
C GLU A 82 -2.91 -6.29 15.92
N LYS A 83 -3.49 -5.16 15.52
CA LYS A 83 -4.38 -4.36 16.35
C LYS A 83 -5.66 -5.15 16.31
N ASP A 84 -5.69 -6.14 17.18
CA ASP A 84 -6.82 -6.99 17.52
C ASP A 84 -8.01 -6.19 18.12
N THR A 85 -8.08 -4.87 17.87
CA THR A 85 -9.03 -3.92 18.43
C THR A 85 -9.24 -2.70 17.52
N THR A 86 -9.40 -2.90 16.20
CA THR A 86 -10.28 -1.95 15.50
C THR A 86 -11.69 -2.15 16.08
N PRO A 87 -12.39 -1.08 16.52
CA PRO A 87 -13.75 -1.22 17.06
C PRO A 87 -14.68 -1.58 15.89
N LEU A 88 -14.77 -2.89 15.63
CA LEU A 88 -15.72 -3.42 14.67
C LEU A 88 -17.13 -3.30 15.26
N PRO A 89 -18.14 -3.01 14.42
CA PRO A 89 -19.52 -3.04 14.87
C PRO A 89 -19.92 -4.45 15.33
N LEU A 90 -20.71 -4.52 16.40
CA LEU A 90 -21.34 -5.75 16.87
C LEU A 90 -22.66 -5.98 16.16
N THR A 91 -23.00 -7.24 15.92
CA THR A 91 -24.28 -7.67 15.35
C THR A 91 -24.74 -8.97 16.04
N ASP A 92 -26.05 -9.22 15.97
CA ASP A 92 -26.65 -10.45 16.49
C ASP A 92 -26.55 -11.55 15.42
N LYS A 93 -25.45 -12.30 15.48
CA LYS A 93 -25.14 -13.46 14.62
C LYS A 93 -24.58 -14.59 15.48
N GLU A 94 -25.15 -15.77 15.30
CA GLU A 94 -24.78 -16.96 16.07
C GLU A 94 -23.45 -17.55 15.57
N CYS A 95 -22.54 -17.84 16.51
CA CYS A 95 -21.26 -18.43 16.19
C CYS A 95 -21.41 -19.94 15.92
N PRO A 96 -20.97 -20.45 14.75
CA PRO A 96 -21.08 -21.88 14.41
C PRO A 96 -20.21 -22.80 15.27
N LYS A 97 -19.32 -22.25 16.12
CA LYS A 97 -18.42 -23.02 16.98
C LYS A 97 -18.84 -23.07 18.45
N CYS A 98 -19.49 -22.02 18.96
CA CYS A 98 -19.82 -21.92 20.39
C CYS A 98 -21.21 -21.34 20.68
N GLU A 99 -22.04 -21.18 19.65
CA GLU A 99 -23.46 -20.77 19.74
C GLU A 99 -23.69 -19.40 20.40
N HIS A 100 -22.63 -18.61 20.55
CA HIS A 100 -22.73 -17.25 21.06
C HIS A 100 -23.42 -16.34 20.04
N LYS A 101 -24.44 -15.59 20.47
CA LYS A 101 -25.32 -14.80 19.60
C LYS A 101 -24.75 -13.45 19.15
N ARG A 102 -23.56 -13.05 19.60
CA ARG A 102 -22.92 -11.80 19.16
C ARG A 102 -21.59 -12.01 18.47
N ALA A 103 -21.43 -11.28 17.37
CA ALA A 103 -20.21 -11.26 16.57
C ALA A 103 -19.87 -9.83 16.13
N TYR A 104 -18.58 -9.54 16.01
CA TYR A 104 -18.08 -8.39 15.27
C TYR A 104 -18.21 -8.67 13.78
N TRP A 105 -18.47 -7.66 12.95
CA TRP A 105 -18.57 -7.86 11.51
C TRP A 105 -17.83 -6.79 10.70
N TRP A 106 -17.41 -7.15 9.49
CA TRP A 106 -16.82 -6.23 8.51
C TRP A 106 -17.07 -6.72 7.09
N LEU A 107 -16.96 -5.79 6.13
CA LEU A 107 -17.01 -6.06 4.70
C LEU A 107 -15.61 -6.05 4.11
N GLN A 108 -15.29 -7.02 3.27
CA GLN A 108 -14.02 -7.05 2.54
C GLN A 108 -14.24 -7.55 1.11
N GLN A 109 -13.76 -6.78 0.13
CA GLN A 109 -13.75 -7.19 -1.26
C GLN A 109 -12.69 -8.29 -1.45
N THR A 110 -13.13 -9.48 -1.85
CA THR A 110 -12.26 -10.66 -2.05
C THR A 110 -12.07 -11.01 -3.52
N ARG A 111 -12.80 -10.35 -4.43
CA ARG A 111 -12.88 -10.66 -5.86
C ARG A 111 -12.95 -9.39 -6.71
N SER A 112 -13.17 -9.54 -8.01
CA SER A 112 -13.26 -8.44 -8.98
C SER A 112 -14.30 -7.38 -8.57
N ALA A 113 -14.17 -6.18 -9.12
CA ALA A 113 -15.07 -5.05 -8.81
C ALA A 113 -16.54 -5.26 -9.23
N ASP A 114 -16.81 -6.28 -10.05
CA ASP A 114 -18.15 -6.66 -10.48
C ASP A 114 -18.95 -7.38 -9.38
N GLU A 115 -18.27 -7.94 -8.38
CA GLU A 115 -18.91 -8.74 -7.34
C GLU A 115 -19.09 -7.96 -6.02
N PRO A 116 -20.18 -8.24 -5.26
CA PRO A 116 -20.39 -7.61 -3.98
C PRO A 116 -19.30 -7.99 -2.96
N PRO A 117 -19.06 -7.15 -1.94
CA PRO A 117 -18.09 -7.45 -0.90
C PRO A 117 -18.54 -8.64 -0.03
N THR A 118 -17.58 -9.46 0.42
CA THR A 118 -17.85 -10.57 1.33
C THR A 118 -18.05 -10.05 2.77
N GLN A 119 -19.06 -10.57 3.47
CA GLN A 119 -19.27 -10.33 4.90
C GLN A 119 -18.44 -11.30 5.73
N PHE A 120 -17.68 -10.75 6.67
CA PHE A 120 -16.91 -11.50 7.65
C PHE A 120 -17.46 -11.24 9.04
N PHE A 121 -17.44 -12.28 9.88
CA PHE A 121 -17.86 -12.22 11.26
C PHE A 121 -16.77 -12.79 12.16
N LYS A 122 -16.56 -12.21 13.35
CA LYS A 122 -15.67 -12.72 14.41
C LYS A 122 -16.46 -12.82 15.70
N CYS A 123 -16.54 -14.02 16.27
CA CYS A 123 -17.27 -14.27 17.50
C CYS A 123 -16.72 -13.39 18.64
N ALA A 124 -17.60 -12.69 19.36
CA ALA A 124 -17.20 -11.87 20.50
C ALA A 124 -16.69 -12.71 21.70
N LYS A 125 -17.03 -14.01 21.76
CA LYS A 125 -16.63 -14.93 22.83
C LYS A 125 -15.41 -15.78 22.47
N CYS A 126 -15.52 -16.63 21.45
CA CYS A 126 -14.46 -17.61 21.11
C CYS A 126 -13.47 -17.12 20.03
N LYS A 127 -13.66 -15.90 19.52
CA LYS A 127 -12.84 -15.29 18.44
C LYS A 127 -12.79 -16.08 17.12
N HIS A 128 -13.65 -17.09 16.94
CA HIS A 128 -13.78 -17.78 15.67
C HIS A 128 -14.27 -16.81 14.59
N THR A 129 -13.61 -16.82 13.43
CA THR A 129 -13.94 -15.99 12.28
C THR A 129 -14.54 -16.84 11.17
N TRP A 130 -15.66 -16.40 10.59
CA TRP A 130 -16.31 -17.06 9.46
C TRP A 130 -16.80 -16.05 8.43
N ARG A 131 -17.21 -16.54 7.26
CA ARG A 131 -17.64 -15.74 6.10
C ARG A 131 -19.07 -16.12 5.72
N GLU A 132 -19.86 -15.15 5.30
CA GLU A 132 -21.21 -15.37 4.74
C GLU A 132 -21.24 -14.78 3.32
N TYR A 133 -21.65 -15.60 2.37
CA TYR A 133 -21.94 -15.15 1.00
C TYR A 133 -23.42 -14.75 0.94
N ARG A 134 -23.71 -13.61 0.32
CA ARG A 134 -25.07 -13.17 -0.01
C ARG A 134 -25.28 -13.21 -1.51
#